data_AF-A0AB38F033-F1
#
_entry.id   AF-A0AB38F033-F1
#
_cell.length_a   1.000
_cell.length_b   1.000
_cell.length_c   1.000
_cell.angle_alpha   90.00
_cell.angle_beta   90.00
_cell.angle_gamma   90.00
#
_symmetry.space_group_name_H-M   'P 1'
#
loop_
_entity.id
_entity.type
_entity.pdbx_description
1 polymer ?
#
loop_
_entity_poly.entity_id
_entity_poly.type
_entity_poly.pdbx_seq_one_letter_code
_entity_poly.pdbx_strand_id
1 'polypeptide(L)'
;MLVSGGLLVKDKTKAAISFMSRNTATATVKATEVGMQWEQGNMKQGMLWEDYVGKSLSADARLPKNFKTFDYYDGATKTATSVKSMDTQTMAKLANPNQVYSSIKGNIDAAAKFKEYALSGRELTSSMISNREIQLAIPADTTKTQWAEINRAIEYGKSQGVKVTVTQVK
;
A
#
# COMPACT_ATOMS: atom_id res chain seq x y z
N MET A 1 -26.88 -7.42 -0.30
CA MET A 1 -27.73 -7.21 -1.49
C MET A 1 -27.17 -7.93 -2.74
N LEU A 2 -26.94 -9.24 -2.65
CA LEU A 2 -26.59 -10.15 -3.79
C LEU A 2 -27.12 -11.57 -3.49
N VAL A 3 -26.99 -11.96 -2.21
CA VAL A 3 -27.54 -13.21 -1.64
C VAL A 3 -29.07 -13.23 -1.69
N SER A 4 -29.73 -12.16 -1.24
CA SER A 4 -31.19 -12.05 -1.22
C SER A 4 -31.84 -11.96 -2.61
N GLY A 5 -31.06 -11.70 -3.66
CA GLY A 5 -31.54 -11.59 -5.04
C GLY A 5 -31.17 -12.77 -5.94
N GLY A 6 -30.64 -13.88 -5.38
CA GLY A 6 -30.27 -15.07 -6.16
C GLY A 6 -29.08 -14.89 -7.13
N LEU A 7 -28.45 -13.71 -7.20
CA LEU A 7 -27.31 -13.48 -8.09
C LEU A 7 -26.06 -14.27 -7.66
N LEU A 8 -25.92 -14.56 -6.36
CA LEU A 8 -24.77 -15.31 -5.84
C LEU A 8 -24.69 -16.76 -6.38
N VAL A 9 -25.81 -17.29 -6.89
CA VAL A 9 -25.88 -18.65 -7.44
C VAL A 9 -25.27 -18.70 -8.86
N LYS A 10 -25.12 -17.55 -9.52
CA LYS A 10 -24.52 -17.45 -10.86
C LYS A 10 -23.00 -17.61 -10.80
N ASP A 11 -22.45 -18.50 -11.63
CA ASP A 11 -21.01 -18.79 -11.65
C ASP A 11 -20.13 -17.57 -11.92
N LYS A 12 -20.62 -16.62 -12.73
CA LYS A 12 -19.92 -15.35 -12.99
C LYS A 12 -19.75 -14.51 -11.72
N THR A 13 -20.74 -14.50 -10.83
CA THR A 13 -20.67 -13.76 -9.56
C THR A 13 -19.71 -14.44 -8.58
N LYS A 14 -19.71 -15.78 -8.51
CA LYS A 14 -18.73 -16.54 -7.71
C LYS A 14 -17.31 -16.32 -8.22
N ALA A 15 -17.10 -16.33 -9.53
CA ALA A 15 -15.81 -16.08 -10.15
C ALA A 15 -15.31 -14.66 -9.86
N ALA A 16 -16.17 -13.64 -9.93
CA ALA A 16 -15.81 -12.27 -9.60
C ALA A 16 -15.39 -12.10 -8.13
N ILE A 17 -16.12 -12.72 -7.19
CA ILE A 17 -15.77 -12.70 -5.76
C ILE A 17 -14.42 -13.41 -5.55
N SER A 18 -14.23 -14.59 -6.13
CA SER A 18 -12.97 -15.33 -6.01
C SER A 18 -11.80 -14.55 -6.61
N PHE A 19 -12.01 -13.89 -7.75
CA PHE A 19 -11.00 -13.04 -8.38
C PHE A 19 -10.61 -11.91 -7.44
N MET A 20 -11.58 -11.20 -6.85
CA MET A 20 -11.30 -10.10 -5.93
C MET A 20 -10.67 -10.56 -4.61
N SER A 21 -10.91 -11.78 -4.15
CA SER A 21 -10.31 -12.30 -2.90
C SER A 21 -8.96 -12.99 -3.08
N ARG A 22 -8.39 -13.02 -4.30
CA ARG A 22 -7.09 -13.67 -4.55
C ARG A 22 -5.93 -12.89 -3.93
N ASN A 23 -4.88 -13.60 -3.55
CA ASN A 23 -3.61 -12.98 -3.21
C ASN A 23 -2.99 -12.35 -4.47
N THR A 24 -2.73 -11.05 -4.40
CA THR A 24 -2.14 -10.25 -5.50
C THR A 24 -0.80 -9.62 -5.11
N ALA A 25 -0.16 -10.14 -4.05
CA ALA A 25 1.19 -9.70 -3.67
C ALA A 25 2.15 -9.89 -4.84
N THR A 26 2.93 -8.85 -5.14
CA THR A 26 3.98 -8.91 -6.18
C THR A 26 5.18 -9.70 -5.68
N ALA A 27 5.40 -9.73 -4.37
CA ALA A 27 6.51 -10.45 -3.74
C ALA A 27 6.13 -10.96 -2.35
N THR A 28 6.91 -11.92 -1.86
CA THR A 28 6.91 -12.36 -0.45
C THR A 28 8.34 -12.40 0.05
N VAL A 29 8.60 -11.70 1.15
CA VAL A 29 9.94 -11.57 1.76
C VAL A 29 9.91 -12.02 3.21
N LYS A 30 11.06 -12.43 3.75
CA LYS A 30 11.16 -12.81 5.17
C LYS A 30 11.29 -11.57 6.04
N ALA A 31 10.57 -11.52 7.15
CA ALA A 31 10.67 -10.48 8.17
C ALA A 31 12.13 -10.31 8.65
N THR A 32 12.87 -11.41 8.77
CA THR A 32 14.30 -11.40 9.15
C THR A 32 15.21 -10.76 8.11
N GLU A 33 14.85 -10.81 6.82
CA GLU A 33 15.59 -10.15 5.74
C GLU A 33 15.35 -8.63 5.74
N VAL A 34 14.12 -8.23 6.06
CA VAL A 34 13.73 -6.82 6.25
C VAL A 34 14.26 -6.27 7.59
N GLY A 35 14.46 -7.14 8.59
CA GLY A 35 14.68 -6.76 10.00
C GLY A 35 13.40 -6.39 10.74
N MET A 36 12.25 -6.52 10.10
CA MET A 36 10.95 -6.02 10.55
C MET A 36 10.25 -6.98 11.51
N GLN A 37 9.45 -6.43 12.42
CA GLN A 37 8.54 -7.17 13.31
C GLN A 37 7.17 -6.50 13.33
N TRP A 38 6.11 -7.28 13.12
CA TRP A 38 4.72 -6.84 13.32
C TRP A 38 4.41 -6.62 14.80
N GLU A 39 3.43 -5.78 15.11
CA GLU A 39 2.98 -5.42 16.47
C GLU A 39 4.02 -4.81 17.45
N GLN A 40 5.28 -4.63 17.03
CA GLN A 40 6.37 -4.14 17.89
C GLN A 40 6.62 -2.62 17.78
N GLY A 41 5.61 -1.88 17.31
CA GLY A 41 5.64 -0.43 17.14
C GLY A 41 6.34 0.04 15.85
N ASN A 42 6.14 1.33 15.50
CA ASN A 42 6.55 1.86 14.21
C ASN A 42 8.05 1.78 13.92
N MET A 43 8.91 1.87 14.94
CA MET A 43 10.38 1.77 14.77
C MET A 43 10.82 0.40 14.27
N LYS A 44 10.15 -0.68 14.70
CA LYS A 44 10.46 -2.05 14.28
C LYS A 44 9.64 -2.52 13.08
N GLN A 45 8.77 -1.66 12.56
CA GLN A 45 7.85 -1.96 11.46
C GLN A 45 8.01 -0.98 10.31
N GLY A 46 7.46 0.24 10.44
CA GLY A 46 7.40 1.20 9.35
C GLY A 46 8.78 1.66 8.89
N MET A 47 9.66 1.99 9.84
CA MET A 47 11.01 2.47 9.51
C MET A 47 11.86 1.41 8.79
N LEU A 48 11.81 0.16 9.25
CA LEU A 48 12.59 -0.93 8.65
C LEU A 48 12.05 -1.33 7.28
N TRP A 49 10.73 -1.28 7.09
CA TRP A 49 10.14 -1.44 5.76
C TRP A 49 10.55 -0.31 4.81
N GLU A 50 10.52 0.94 5.26
CA GLU A 50 10.99 2.09 4.49
C GLU A 50 12.44 1.96 4.08
N ASP A 51 13.32 1.54 5.00
CA ASP A 51 14.73 1.31 4.72
C ASP A 51 14.95 0.15 3.73
N TYR A 52 14.19 -0.93 3.86
CA TYR A 52 14.27 -2.08 2.95
C TYR A 52 13.88 -1.69 1.51
N VAL A 53 12.79 -0.96 1.32
CA VAL A 53 12.38 -0.45 0.00
C VAL A 53 13.47 0.46 -0.58
N GLY A 54 14.05 1.34 0.24
CA GLY A 54 15.09 2.27 -0.17
C GLY A 54 16.35 1.61 -0.76
N LYS A 55 16.67 0.37 -0.35
CA LYS A 55 17.80 -0.40 -0.91
C LYS A 55 17.65 -0.73 -2.41
N SER A 56 16.41 -0.71 -2.91
CA SER A 56 16.10 -0.99 -4.32
C SER A 56 15.90 0.27 -5.17
N LEU A 57 15.97 1.45 -4.55
CA LEU A 57 15.80 2.75 -5.20
C LEU A 57 17.14 3.46 -5.35
N SER A 58 17.16 4.54 -6.15
CA SER A 58 18.35 5.39 -6.28
C SER A 58 18.73 6.01 -4.93
N ALA A 59 20.03 6.15 -4.67
CA ALA A 59 20.55 6.64 -3.40
C ALA A 59 20.13 8.09 -3.08
N ASP A 60 19.86 8.90 -4.11
CA ASP A 60 19.41 10.30 -3.99
C ASP A 60 17.88 10.45 -3.84
N ALA A 61 17.14 9.34 -3.99
CA ALA A 61 15.69 9.36 -4.04
C ALA A 61 15.05 9.66 -2.67
N ARG A 62 15.73 9.34 -1.56
CA ARG A 62 15.12 9.47 -0.23
C ARG A 62 14.83 10.92 0.11
N LEU A 63 13.57 11.20 0.48
CA LEU A 63 13.12 12.52 0.89
C LEU A 63 13.50 12.78 2.36
N PRO A 64 13.60 14.05 2.78
CA PRO A 64 13.85 14.40 4.17
C PRO A 64 12.87 13.70 5.11
N LYS A 65 13.33 13.36 6.31
CA LYS A 65 12.44 12.82 7.35
C LYS A 65 11.27 13.79 7.59
N ASN A 66 10.06 13.24 7.73
CA ASN A 66 8.80 13.99 7.85
C ASN A 66 8.36 14.74 6.59
N PHE A 67 8.97 14.46 5.42
CA PHE A 67 8.42 14.93 4.16
C PHE A 67 7.00 14.40 3.98
N LYS A 68 6.09 15.28 3.56
CA LYS A 68 4.67 14.94 3.52
C LYS A 68 4.38 13.97 2.36
N THR A 69 3.56 12.95 2.63
CA THR A 69 2.98 12.02 1.65
C THR A 69 3.95 11.00 1.06
N PHE A 70 5.08 11.45 0.54
CA PHE A 70 6.07 10.62 -0.14
C PHE A 70 7.34 10.50 0.69
N ASP A 71 7.95 9.32 0.64
CA ASP A 71 9.19 8.99 1.36
C ASP A 71 10.37 8.96 0.39
N TYR A 72 10.11 8.68 -0.89
CA TYR A 72 11.10 8.70 -1.96
C TYR A 72 10.58 9.43 -3.20
N TYR A 73 11.48 10.07 -3.93
CA TYR A 73 11.26 10.63 -5.26
C TYR A 73 12.48 10.36 -6.15
N ASP A 74 12.28 9.60 -7.21
CA ASP A 74 13.30 9.38 -8.24
C ASP A 74 13.08 10.36 -9.41
N GLY A 75 14.03 11.27 -9.60
CA GLY A 75 14.00 12.28 -10.66
C GLY A 75 14.18 11.73 -12.07
N ALA A 76 14.83 10.58 -12.24
CA ALA A 76 15.06 9.98 -13.55
C ALA A 76 13.75 9.40 -14.13
N THR A 77 12.97 8.72 -13.30
CA THR A 77 11.68 8.14 -13.70
C THR A 77 10.48 9.04 -13.36
N LYS A 78 10.73 10.18 -12.69
CA LYS A 78 9.70 11.08 -12.16
C LYS A 78 8.68 10.35 -11.27
N THR A 79 9.17 9.43 -10.45
CA THR A 79 8.36 8.55 -9.62
C THR A 79 8.40 8.98 -8.17
N ALA A 80 7.25 9.34 -7.61
CA ALA A 80 7.08 9.63 -6.18
C ALA A 80 6.48 8.40 -5.48
N THR A 81 7.19 7.89 -4.48
CA THR A 81 6.86 6.64 -3.79
C THR A 81 6.54 6.91 -2.32
N SER A 82 5.36 6.48 -1.90
CA SER A 82 4.96 6.42 -0.49
C SER A 82 5.13 4.99 0.01
N VAL A 83 5.83 4.81 1.12
CA VAL A 83 6.10 3.51 1.72
C VAL A 83 5.20 3.34 2.94
N LYS A 84 4.45 2.24 2.97
CA LYS A 84 3.46 1.97 4.01
C LYS A 84 3.58 0.54 4.48
N SER A 85 3.39 0.31 5.77
CA SER A 85 3.17 -1.01 6.33
C SER A 85 1.83 -1.02 7.06
N MET A 86 1.11 -2.14 6.97
CA MET A 86 -0.17 -2.29 7.65
C MET A 86 -0.28 -3.68 8.25
N ASP A 87 -0.40 -3.73 9.56
CA ASP A 87 -0.66 -4.97 10.27
C ASP A 87 -2.13 -5.34 10.15
N THR A 88 -2.42 -6.40 9.39
CA THR A 88 -3.78 -6.90 9.17
C THR A 88 -4.27 -7.82 10.29
N GLN A 89 -3.40 -8.23 11.22
CA GLN A 89 -3.75 -9.17 12.29
C GLN A 89 -4.24 -8.49 13.56
N THR A 90 -4.17 -7.16 13.63
CA THR A 90 -4.76 -6.43 14.77
C THR A 90 -6.25 -6.74 14.91
N MET A 91 -6.74 -6.85 16.15
CA MET A 91 -8.15 -7.15 16.45
C MET A 91 -9.12 -6.24 15.70
N ALA A 92 -8.78 -4.95 15.55
CA ALA A 92 -9.60 -3.97 14.84
C ALA A 92 -9.74 -4.30 13.33
N LYS A 93 -8.67 -4.73 12.66
CA LYS A 93 -8.68 -5.04 11.23
C LYS A 93 -9.27 -6.43 10.93
N LEU A 94 -9.20 -7.36 11.88
CA LEU A 94 -9.87 -8.65 11.79
C LEU A 94 -11.38 -8.50 12.01
N ALA A 95 -11.81 -7.73 13.02
CA ALA A 95 -13.21 -7.52 13.33
C ALA A 95 -13.93 -6.62 12.31
N ASN A 96 -13.22 -5.67 11.68
CA ASN A 96 -13.76 -4.78 10.66
C ASN A 96 -12.85 -4.70 9.43
N PRO A 97 -12.98 -5.65 8.47
CA PRO A 97 -12.13 -5.71 7.28
C PRO A 97 -12.16 -4.44 6.42
N ASN A 98 -13.27 -3.70 6.39
CA ASN A 98 -13.37 -2.44 5.62
C ASN A 98 -12.41 -1.35 6.12
N GLN A 99 -11.87 -1.50 7.35
CA GLN A 99 -10.80 -0.64 7.81
C GLN A 99 -9.49 -0.83 7.04
N VAL A 100 -9.23 -2.00 6.45
CA VAL A 100 -8.06 -2.23 5.57
C VAL A 100 -8.22 -1.37 4.32
N TYR A 101 -9.38 -1.47 3.65
CA TYR A 101 -9.70 -0.65 2.47
C TYR A 101 -9.58 0.84 2.78
N SER A 102 -10.25 1.33 3.83
CA SER A 102 -10.29 2.76 4.17
C SER A 102 -8.88 3.31 4.48
N SER A 103 -8.03 2.54 5.16
CA SER A 103 -6.65 2.93 5.45
C SER A 103 -5.80 3.03 4.17
N ILE A 104 -5.91 2.08 3.23
CA ILE A 104 -5.19 2.14 1.95
C ILE A 104 -5.74 3.28 1.09
N LYS A 105 -7.07 3.45 1.05
CA LYS A 105 -7.74 4.53 0.33
C LYS A 105 -7.26 5.91 0.80
N GLY A 106 -7.12 6.13 2.10
CA GLY A 106 -6.60 7.39 2.64
C GLY A 106 -5.18 7.71 2.14
N ASN A 107 -4.32 6.70 2.03
CA ASN A 107 -2.98 6.85 1.46
C ASN A 107 -3.02 7.17 -0.05
N ILE A 108 -3.90 6.49 -0.79
CA ILE A 108 -4.13 6.75 -2.23
C ILE A 108 -4.60 8.20 -2.42
N ASP A 109 -5.60 8.64 -1.67
CA ASP A 109 -6.15 9.99 -1.75
C ASP A 109 -5.06 11.03 -1.46
N ALA A 110 -4.22 10.80 -0.45
CA ALA A 110 -3.11 11.70 -0.11
C ALA A 110 -2.10 11.79 -1.25
N ALA A 111 -1.69 10.64 -1.82
CA ALA A 111 -0.78 10.58 -2.95
C ALA A 111 -1.35 11.27 -4.19
N ALA A 112 -2.62 11.02 -4.54
CA ALA A 112 -3.28 11.60 -5.70
C ALA A 112 -3.47 13.12 -5.56
N LYS A 113 -3.80 13.60 -4.37
CA LYS A 113 -4.08 15.03 -4.09
C LYS A 113 -2.82 15.86 -3.80
N PHE A 114 -1.64 15.24 -3.75
CA PHE A 114 -0.40 15.97 -3.50
C PHE A 114 -0.11 16.97 -4.62
N LYS A 115 0.01 18.25 -4.23
CA LYS A 115 0.31 19.37 -5.13
C LYS A 115 1.75 19.84 -4.99
N GLU A 116 2.17 20.16 -3.79
CA GLU A 116 3.52 20.64 -3.51
C GLU A 116 3.85 20.46 -2.03
N TYR A 117 5.14 20.33 -1.73
CA TYR A 117 5.66 20.40 -0.38
C TYR A 117 7.14 20.76 -0.42
N ALA A 118 7.58 21.64 0.49
CA ALA A 118 8.97 22.01 0.66
C ALA A 118 9.39 21.79 2.12
N LEU A 119 10.51 21.11 2.33
CA LEU A 119 11.05 20.81 3.66
C LEU A 119 12.57 20.68 3.60
N SER A 120 13.27 21.29 4.56
CA SER A 120 14.74 21.21 4.69
C SER A 120 15.49 21.53 3.39
N GLY A 121 15.01 22.53 2.63
CA GLY A 121 15.60 22.94 1.36
C GLY A 121 15.33 22.02 0.17
N ARG A 122 14.54 20.94 0.33
CA ARG A 122 14.05 20.12 -0.78
C ARG A 122 12.59 20.43 -1.07
N GLU A 123 12.30 20.77 -2.32
CA GLU A 123 10.95 21.01 -2.83
C GLU A 123 10.54 19.91 -3.82
N LEU A 124 9.29 19.47 -3.74
CA LEU A 124 8.67 18.60 -4.73
C LEU A 124 7.30 19.13 -5.09
N THR A 125 7.06 19.33 -6.39
CA THR A 125 5.78 19.77 -6.93
C THR A 125 5.17 18.70 -7.83
N SER A 126 3.86 18.73 -8.03
CA SER A 126 3.14 17.73 -8.82
C SER A 126 3.56 17.71 -10.28
N SER A 127 4.03 18.83 -10.83
CA SER A 127 4.55 18.91 -12.21
C SER A 127 5.85 18.12 -12.40
N MET A 128 6.59 17.84 -11.31
CA MET A 128 7.77 16.98 -11.32
C MET A 128 7.40 15.49 -11.30
N ILE A 129 6.16 15.14 -10.93
CA ILE A 129 5.73 13.76 -10.68
C ILE A 129 4.92 13.25 -11.87
N SER A 130 5.45 12.24 -12.57
CA SER A 130 4.72 11.50 -13.62
C SER A 130 4.10 10.22 -13.09
N ASN A 131 4.74 9.57 -12.10
CA ASN A 131 4.27 8.31 -11.53
C ASN A 131 4.08 8.45 -10.02
N ARG A 132 2.96 7.95 -9.50
CA ARG A 132 2.67 7.90 -8.06
C ARG A 132 2.54 6.46 -7.64
N GLU A 133 3.37 6.04 -6.69
CA GLU A 133 3.39 4.67 -6.21
C GLU A 133 3.20 4.58 -4.68
N ILE A 134 2.55 3.51 -4.24
CA ILE A 134 2.51 3.08 -2.85
C ILE A 134 3.13 1.69 -2.76
N GLN A 135 4.18 1.56 -1.96
CA GLN A 135 4.82 0.29 -1.61
C GLN A 135 4.27 -0.18 -0.25
N LEU A 136 3.33 -1.11 -0.27
CA LEU A 136 2.59 -1.57 0.90
C LEU A 136 3.10 -2.94 1.38
N ALA A 137 3.64 -3.00 2.59
CA ALA A 137 3.88 -4.25 3.30
C ALA A 137 2.64 -4.69 4.10
N ILE A 138 2.33 -5.97 4.05
CA ILE A 138 1.29 -6.63 4.87
C ILE A 138 1.80 -7.98 5.41
N PRO A 139 1.23 -8.50 6.51
CA PRO A 139 1.51 -9.85 6.99
C PRO A 139 1.20 -10.94 5.96
N ALA A 140 1.95 -12.05 5.98
CA ALA A 140 1.71 -13.18 5.08
C ALA A 140 0.38 -13.93 5.36
N ASP A 141 -0.15 -13.79 6.58
CA ASP A 141 -1.40 -14.39 7.06
C ASP A 141 -2.63 -13.49 6.84
N THR A 142 -2.53 -12.43 6.02
CA THR A 142 -3.68 -11.63 5.60
C THR A 142 -4.78 -12.52 5.00
N THR A 143 -6.01 -12.36 5.51
CA THR A 143 -7.15 -13.23 5.17
C THR A 143 -7.72 -12.95 3.77
N LYS A 144 -8.48 -13.90 3.21
CA LYS A 144 -9.18 -13.72 1.90
C LYS A 144 -10.14 -12.53 1.88
N THR A 145 -10.80 -12.24 3.01
CA THR A 145 -11.70 -11.09 3.13
C THR A 145 -10.91 -9.78 3.08
N GLN A 146 -9.77 -9.72 3.76
CA GLN A 146 -8.88 -8.56 3.70
C GLN A 146 -8.23 -8.41 2.32
N TRP A 147 -7.89 -9.50 1.63
CA TRP A 147 -7.46 -9.46 0.23
C TRP A 147 -8.52 -8.86 -0.70
N ALA A 148 -9.81 -9.13 -0.47
CA ALA A 148 -10.87 -8.45 -1.21
C ALA A 148 -10.84 -6.93 -1.02
N GLU A 149 -10.60 -6.47 0.20
CA GLU A 149 -10.48 -5.06 0.53
C GLU A 149 -9.21 -4.41 -0.05
N ILE A 150 -8.08 -5.12 -0.02
CA ILE A 150 -6.82 -4.70 -0.65
C ILE A 150 -6.99 -4.58 -2.17
N ASN A 151 -7.56 -5.59 -2.81
CA ASN A 151 -7.76 -5.58 -4.27
C ASN A 151 -8.74 -4.49 -4.70
N ARG A 152 -9.80 -4.24 -3.93
CA ARG A 152 -10.67 -3.08 -4.14
C ARG A 152 -9.89 -1.76 -4.05
N ALA A 153 -8.99 -1.63 -3.08
CA ALA A 153 -8.15 -0.44 -2.94
C ALA A 153 -7.13 -0.31 -4.07
N ILE A 154 -6.56 -1.41 -4.57
CA ILE A 154 -5.65 -1.40 -5.74
C ILE A 154 -6.39 -0.89 -6.98
N GLU A 155 -7.60 -1.40 -7.26
CA GLU A 155 -8.40 -0.93 -8.40
C GLU A 155 -8.81 0.54 -8.24
N TYR A 156 -9.16 0.96 -7.02
CA TYR A 156 -9.37 2.37 -6.72
C TYR A 156 -8.12 3.21 -7.00
N GLY A 157 -6.93 2.76 -6.56
CA GLY A 157 -5.65 3.42 -6.83
C GLY A 157 -5.43 3.66 -8.31
N LYS A 158 -5.65 2.64 -9.15
CA LYS A 158 -5.55 2.77 -10.61
C LYS A 158 -6.46 3.89 -11.14
N SER A 159 -7.71 3.95 -10.68
CA SER A 159 -8.65 5.03 -11.06
C SER A 159 -8.19 6.44 -10.65
N GLN A 160 -7.33 6.54 -9.64
CA GLN A 160 -6.76 7.80 -9.13
C GLN A 160 -5.36 8.10 -9.70
N GLY A 161 -4.85 7.27 -10.61
CA GLY A 161 -3.48 7.40 -11.12
C GLY A 161 -2.39 7.08 -10.08
N VAL A 162 -2.71 6.23 -9.09
CA VAL A 162 -1.78 5.79 -8.04
C VAL A 162 -1.63 4.27 -8.09
N LYS A 163 -0.43 3.79 -8.40
CA LYS A 163 -0.12 2.36 -8.39
C LYS A 163 0.13 1.88 -6.96
N VAL A 164 -0.55 0.82 -6.55
CA VAL A 164 -0.34 0.18 -5.25
C VAL A 164 0.32 -1.17 -5.47
N THR A 165 1.55 -1.32 -4.98
CA THR A 165 2.32 -2.56 -5.03
C THR A 165 2.32 -3.18 -3.64
N VAL A 166 1.94 -4.45 -3.53
CA VAL A 166 1.81 -5.14 -2.23
C VAL A 166 2.91 -6.19 -2.09
N THR A 167 3.59 -6.18 -0.95
CA THR A 167 4.57 -7.19 -0.56
C THR A 167 4.11 -7.88 0.72
N GLN A 168 4.09 -9.21 0.73
CA GLN A 168 3.87 -9.96 1.95
C GLN A 168 5.18 -10.12 2.74
N VAL A 169 5.12 -9.90 4.04
CA VAL A 169 6.24 -10.11 4.96
C VAL A 169 5.89 -11.25 5.92
N LYS A 170 6.69 -12.32 5.87
CA LYS A 170 6.47 -13.57 6.64
C LYS A 170 7.47 -13.77 7.77
#